data_AF-A0A2J8JVM6-F1
#
_entry.id   AF-A0A2J8JVM6-F1
#
_cell.length_a   1.000
_cell.length_b   1.000
_cell.length_c   1.000
_cell.angle_alpha   90.00
_cell.angle_beta   90.00
_cell.angle_gamma   90.00
#
_symmetry.space_group_name_H-M   'P 1'
#
loop_
_entity.id
_entity.type
_entity.pdbx_description
1 polymer ?
#
loop_
_entity_poly.entity_id
_entity_poly.type
_entity_poly.pdbx_seq_one_letter_code
_entity_poly.pdbx_strand_id
1 'polypeptide(L)'
;APFVRLQGNPLGEASPDAPSSPVAALIPEMPRLFLTSDLDSFPVTPRGCSVTLACGIRLQFPAGATATPITIRYRLLLPEPGLVPLGPHDALLSHVLELQPHGVAFQQDVGLWLLFTPPRARRCREVVVRTRNDNSWGDLETYLEEEAPQRLWAHCQVPHFSWFLVVSRPVSNACLVPPEGTLLCSSGHPGVKVIFPPGATEEPRRVSMQVVRMAGRELQALLGEPEAAVSPLLCLSQSGPPSFLRPVTVQLPLPSGITGLSLDRSRLHLLYWAPPAATWDDITAQVVLELTHLYARFQVLALVHHQELCGRPGSEGLGAAAAAPCEPHRSAAAPGP
;
A
#
# COMPACT_ATOMS: atom_id res chain seq x y z
N ALA A 1 -32.54 -60.44 -32.22
CA ALA A 1 -33.86 -60.01 -32.72
C ALA A 1 -34.58 -59.26 -31.59
N PRO A 2 -35.47 -58.28 -31.85
CA PRO A 2 -35.30 -57.16 -32.77
C PRO A 2 -35.75 -55.78 -32.20
N PHE A 3 -35.26 -54.72 -32.85
CA PHE A 3 -35.82 -53.39 -33.13
C PHE A 3 -37.18 -52.94 -32.54
N VAL A 4 -37.20 -51.68 -32.07
CA VAL A 4 -38.27 -50.69 -32.31
C VAL A 4 -37.56 -49.34 -32.56
N ARG A 5 -37.34 -48.85 -33.78
CA ARG A 5 -38.26 -48.18 -34.76
C ARG A 5 -39.06 -47.01 -34.18
N LEU A 6 -38.52 -45.80 -34.34
CA LEU A 6 -39.31 -44.58 -34.50
C LEU A 6 -39.05 -44.01 -35.90
N GLN A 7 -39.87 -44.43 -36.87
CA GLN A 7 -40.23 -43.62 -38.05
C GLN A 7 -41.22 -42.54 -37.55
N GLY A 8 -41.30 -41.33 -38.06
CA GLY A 8 -40.71 -40.70 -39.24
C GLY A 8 -41.12 -39.22 -39.26
N ASN A 9 -40.31 -38.46 -39.97
CA ASN A 9 -40.36 -37.03 -40.27
C ASN A 9 -41.68 -36.60 -40.98
N PRO A 10 -42.04 -35.30 -41.04
CA PRO A 10 -41.50 -34.50 -42.13
C PRO A 10 -41.24 -33.00 -41.83
N LEU A 11 -40.12 -32.53 -42.36
CA LEU A 11 -39.93 -31.30 -43.13
C LEU A 11 -40.82 -30.08 -42.83
N GLY A 12 -40.14 -29.02 -42.37
CA GLY A 12 -40.03 -27.77 -43.10
C GLY A 12 -41.24 -26.85 -43.12
N GLU A 13 -41.15 -25.75 -42.38
CA GLU A 13 -41.56 -24.42 -42.86
C GLU A 13 -40.83 -23.36 -42.04
N ALA A 14 -40.21 -22.41 -42.74
CA ALA A 14 -39.63 -21.21 -42.16
C ALA A 14 -40.67 -20.07 -42.14
N SER A 15 -40.47 -19.08 -41.26
CA SER A 15 -41.06 -17.71 -41.21
C SER A 15 -41.88 -17.44 -39.94
N PRO A 16 -41.99 -16.20 -39.40
CA PRO A 16 -41.53 -14.92 -39.97
C PRO A 16 -40.56 -14.12 -39.07
N ASP A 17 -39.88 -13.19 -39.74
CA ASP A 17 -39.16 -12.08 -39.13
C ASP A 17 -40.00 -11.42 -38.03
N ALA A 18 -39.47 -11.42 -36.81
CA ALA A 18 -40.00 -10.59 -35.74
C ALA A 18 -39.60 -9.13 -35.99
N PRO A 19 -40.53 -8.17 -35.79
CA PRO A 19 -40.34 -6.78 -36.16
C PRO A 19 -39.18 -6.17 -35.39
N SER A 20 -38.38 -5.37 -36.10
CA SER A 20 -37.32 -4.52 -35.59
C SER A 20 -37.72 -3.83 -34.29
N SER A 21 -37.03 -4.17 -33.20
CA SER A 21 -37.14 -3.46 -31.92
C SER A 21 -36.83 -1.97 -32.15
N PRO A 22 -37.63 -1.05 -31.59
CA PRO A 22 -37.41 0.37 -31.78
C PRO A 22 -36.12 0.78 -31.09
N VAL A 23 -35.18 1.29 -31.88
CA VAL A 23 -34.03 2.12 -31.48
C VAL A 23 -33.48 1.74 -30.11
N ALA A 24 -32.58 0.75 -30.08
CA ALA A 24 -31.57 0.74 -29.03
C ALA A 24 -30.99 2.14 -28.98
N ALA A 25 -31.25 2.88 -27.90
CA ALA A 25 -30.58 4.15 -27.65
C ALA A 25 -29.10 3.87 -27.85
N LEU A 26 -28.53 4.39 -28.94
CA LEU A 26 -27.11 4.31 -29.23
C LEU A 26 -26.45 5.05 -28.07
N ILE A 27 -26.10 4.31 -27.01
CA ILE A 27 -25.18 4.81 -26.00
C ILE A 27 -23.97 5.24 -26.82
N PRO A 28 -23.63 6.55 -26.88
CA PRO A 28 -22.53 6.98 -27.72
C PRO A 28 -21.29 6.20 -27.31
N GLU A 29 -20.74 5.42 -28.24
CA GLU A 29 -19.56 4.61 -27.96
C GLU A 29 -18.43 5.56 -27.59
N MET A 30 -17.86 5.40 -26.38
CA MET A 30 -16.82 6.28 -25.86
C MET A 30 -15.62 6.26 -26.82
N PRO A 31 -15.19 7.41 -27.38
CA PRO A 31 -14.04 7.46 -28.28
C PRO A 31 -12.80 6.90 -27.59
N ARG A 32 -12.04 6.02 -28.27
CA ARG A 32 -10.80 5.42 -27.76
C ARG A 32 -9.60 5.96 -28.52
N LEU A 33 -8.62 6.49 -27.79
CA LEU A 33 -7.36 7.00 -28.31
C LEU A 33 -6.24 6.08 -27.82
N PHE A 34 -5.42 5.59 -28.75
CA PHE A 34 -4.20 4.84 -28.45
C PHE A 34 -3.02 5.70 -28.90
N LEU A 35 -2.23 6.17 -27.94
CA LEU A 35 -1.09 7.03 -28.24
C LEU A 35 0.17 6.19 -28.43
N THR A 36 0.90 6.48 -29.49
CA THR A 36 2.25 6.00 -29.73
C THR A 36 3.26 6.76 -28.85
N SER A 37 4.47 6.23 -28.70
CA SER A 37 5.48 6.74 -27.75
C SER A 37 6.04 8.13 -28.09
N ASP A 38 5.83 8.61 -29.31
CA ASP A 38 6.26 9.90 -29.84
C ASP A 38 5.29 11.06 -29.53
N LEU A 39 4.08 10.75 -29.06
CA LEU A 39 3.08 11.75 -28.70
C LEU A 39 3.13 12.07 -27.20
N ASP A 40 3.32 13.34 -26.85
CA ASP A 40 3.33 13.85 -25.48
C ASP A 40 2.02 14.54 -25.08
N SER A 41 1.01 14.51 -25.96
CA SER A 41 -0.24 15.22 -25.76
C SER A 41 -1.40 14.65 -26.55
N PHE A 42 -2.62 14.93 -26.09
CA PHE A 42 -3.86 14.49 -26.74
C PHE A 42 -5.02 15.45 -26.42
N PRO A 43 -5.97 15.63 -27.36
CA PRO A 43 -7.15 16.44 -27.12
C PRO A 43 -8.23 15.66 -26.36
N VAL A 44 -8.89 16.33 -25.42
CA VAL A 44 -10.12 15.87 -24.77
C VAL A 44 -11.22 16.88 -25.04
N THR A 45 -12.37 16.40 -25.47
CA THR A 45 -13.55 17.23 -25.71
C THR A 45 -14.59 17.01 -24.63
N PRO A 46 -15.63 17.88 -24.53
CA PRO A 46 -16.72 17.67 -23.57
C PRO A 46 -17.49 16.35 -23.77
N ARG A 47 -17.33 15.66 -24.90
CA ARG A 47 -17.92 14.32 -25.12
C ARG A 47 -17.24 13.21 -24.32
N GLY A 48 -16.06 13.47 -23.74
CA GLY A 48 -15.24 12.46 -23.08
C GLY A 48 -14.50 11.58 -24.07
N CYS A 49 -13.57 10.77 -23.55
CA CYS A 49 -12.83 9.75 -24.29
C CYS A 49 -12.09 8.82 -23.33
N SER A 50 -11.69 7.65 -23.82
CA SER A 50 -10.69 6.80 -23.16
C SER A 50 -9.36 6.93 -23.90
N VAL A 51 -8.27 7.06 -23.14
CA VAL A 51 -6.91 7.21 -23.68
C VAL A 51 -6.03 6.13 -23.08
N THR A 52 -5.31 5.39 -23.92
CA THR A 52 -4.27 4.47 -23.52
C THR A 52 -2.93 4.98 -24.02
N LEU A 53 -2.02 5.27 -23.10
CA LEU A 53 -0.67 5.73 -23.40
C LEU A 53 0.20 4.54 -23.81
N ALA A 54 1.27 4.77 -24.58
CA ALA A 54 2.22 3.74 -24.99
C ALA A 54 2.83 2.97 -23.81
N CYS A 55 2.95 3.61 -22.64
CA CYS A 55 3.44 3.01 -21.41
C CYS A 55 2.41 2.14 -20.66
N GLY A 56 1.20 1.97 -21.21
CA GLY A 56 0.14 1.14 -20.63
C GLY A 56 -0.72 1.82 -19.56
N ILE A 57 -0.47 3.09 -19.26
CA ILE A 57 -1.35 3.94 -18.45
C ILE A 57 -2.65 4.17 -19.20
N ARG A 58 -3.78 4.08 -18.49
CA ARG A 58 -5.12 4.32 -19.06
C ARG A 58 -5.78 5.49 -18.34
N LEU A 59 -6.48 6.31 -19.11
CA LEU A 59 -7.28 7.43 -18.65
C LEU A 59 -8.69 7.30 -19.22
N GLN A 60 -9.70 7.56 -18.40
CA GLN A 60 -11.09 7.58 -18.82
C GLN A 60 -11.74 8.90 -18.43
N PHE A 61 -11.95 9.75 -19.42
CA PHE A 61 -12.65 11.01 -19.29
C PHE A 61 -14.14 10.76 -19.55
N PRO A 62 -15.02 10.80 -18.53
CA PRO A 62 -16.45 10.71 -18.76
C PRO A 62 -16.95 11.92 -19.58
N ALA A 63 -18.13 11.76 -20.17
CA ALA A 63 -18.79 12.87 -20.86
C ALA A 63 -19.07 14.00 -19.85
N GLY A 64 -18.63 15.21 -20.18
CA GLY A 64 -18.70 16.37 -19.30
C GLY A 64 -17.53 16.52 -18.33
N ALA A 65 -16.49 15.67 -18.35
CA ALA A 65 -15.28 15.86 -17.53
C ALA A 65 -14.59 17.21 -17.79
N THR A 66 -14.71 17.72 -19.02
CA THR A 66 -14.20 19.04 -19.45
C THR A 66 -15.36 19.86 -20.03
N ALA A 67 -15.42 21.15 -19.71
CA ALA A 67 -16.45 22.05 -20.22
C ALA A 67 -16.16 22.54 -21.65
N THR A 68 -14.86 22.69 -21.97
CA THR A 68 -14.35 23.10 -23.27
C THR A 68 -13.30 22.12 -23.75
N PRO A 69 -13.08 21.98 -25.07
CA PRO A 69 -11.98 21.18 -25.58
C PRO A 69 -10.63 21.64 -25.02
N ILE A 70 -9.85 20.70 -24.50
CA ILE A 70 -8.55 20.95 -23.89
C ILE A 70 -7.52 19.98 -24.45
N THR A 71 -6.30 20.47 -24.69
CA THR A 71 -5.18 19.59 -25.03
C THR A 71 -4.42 19.26 -23.76
N ILE A 72 -4.43 18.00 -23.39
CA ILE A 72 -3.72 17.49 -22.21
C ILE A 72 -2.31 17.14 -22.66
N ARG A 73 -1.31 17.70 -22.00
CA ARG A 73 0.09 17.27 -22.15
C ARG A 73 0.43 16.31 -21.00
N TYR A 74 1.20 15.28 -21.29
CA TYR A 74 1.64 14.35 -20.26
C TYR A 74 3.15 14.12 -20.32
N ARG A 75 3.75 13.83 -19.16
CA ARG A 75 5.16 13.43 -19.06
C ARG A 75 5.28 12.24 -18.12
N LEU A 76 6.21 11.35 -18.44
CA LEU A 76 6.56 10.22 -17.58
C LEU A 76 7.97 10.44 -17.07
N LEU A 77 8.10 10.66 -15.77
CA LEU A 77 9.36 10.97 -15.11
C LEU A 77 9.87 9.74 -14.38
N LEU A 78 11.20 9.57 -14.39
CA LEU A 78 11.86 8.62 -13.51
C LEU A 78 11.73 9.07 -12.06
N PRO A 79 11.72 8.11 -11.14
CA PRO A 79 11.62 8.43 -9.73
C PRO A 79 12.96 8.87 -9.16
N GLU A 80 13.20 10.17 -9.24
CA GLU A 80 14.41 10.77 -8.68
C GLU A 80 14.19 11.17 -7.22
N PRO A 81 15.23 11.03 -6.36
CA PRO A 81 15.19 11.51 -4.98
C PRO A 81 14.77 12.99 -4.92
N GLY A 82 13.81 13.32 -4.06
CA GLY A 82 13.32 14.69 -3.86
C GLY A 82 12.15 15.11 -4.76
N LEU A 83 11.82 14.32 -5.79
CA LEU A 83 10.64 14.61 -6.64
C LEU A 83 9.33 14.41 -5.87
N VAL A 84 9.28 13.41 -4.99
CA VAL A 84 8.08 13.01 -4.24
C VAL A 84 8.47 12.72 -2.78
N PRO A 85 7.72 13.21 -1.78
CA PRO A 85 7.94 12.84 -0.39
C PRO A 85 7.54 11.38 -0.21
N LEU A 86 8.50 10.56 0.20
CA LEU A 86 8.28 9.18 0.60
C LEU A 86 8.52 9.07 2.10
N GLY A 87 7.61 8.39 2.80
CA GLY A 87 7.84 8.03 4.20
C GLY A 87 9.03 7.08 4.36
N PRO A 88 9.58 6.90 5.58
CA PRO A 88 10.77 6.07 5.83
C PRO A 88 10.67 4.62 5.34
N HIS A 89 9.45 4.09 5.22
CA HIS A 89 9.17 2.72 4.80
C HIS A 89 8.34 2.63 3.51
N ASP A 90 8.11 3.76 2.86
CA ASP A 90 7.44 3.82 1.56
C ASP A 90 8.39 3.26 0.48
N ALA A 91 7.81 2.61 -0.53
CA ALA A 91 8.53 2.13 -1.70
C ALA A 91 7.76 2.54 -2.95
N LEU A 92 8.45 3.13 -3.91
CA LEU A 92 7.82 3.52 -5.16
C LEU A 92 7.67 2.33 -6.10
N LEU A 93 6.51 2.21 -6.75
CA LEU A 93 6.17 1.08 -7.62
C LEU A 93 5.97 1.46 -9.10
N SER A 94 5.87 2.74 -9.43
CA SER A 94 5.68 3.23 -10.80
C SER A 94 6.59 4.42 -11.12
N HIS A 95 6.65 4.79 -12.40
CA HIS A 95 7.09 6.12 -12.81
C HIS A 95 6.14 7.21 -12.29
N VAL A 96 6.58 8.46 -12.29
CA VAL A 96 5.73 9.62 -11.97
C VAL A 96 5.07 10.12 -13.25
N LEU A 97 3.75 10.08 -13.30
CA LEU A 97 2.95 10.67 -14.37
C LEU A 97 2.66 12.13 -14.03
N GLU A 98 3.02 13.06 -14.90
CA GLU A 98 2.59 14.46 -14.85
C GLU A 98 1.52 14.68 -15.92
N LEU A 99 0.36 15.24 -15.54
CA LEU A 99 -0.68 15.69 -16.46
C LEU A 99 -0.82 17.21 -16.38
N GLN A 100 -0.81 17.88 -17.53
CA GLN A 100 -0.95 19.33 -17.65
C GLN A 100 -2.20 19.72 -18.46
N PRO A 101 -2.83 20.86 -18.18
CA PRO A 101 -2.35 21.96 -17.32
C PRO A 101 -2.68 21.80 -15.83
N HIS A 102 -1.70 22.06 -14.95
CA HIS A 102 -1.92 22.07 -13.50
C HIS A 102 -2.89 23.18 -13.06
N GLY A 103 -3.57 22.96 -11.93
CA GLY A 103 -4.47 23.94 -11.32
C GLY A 103 -5.85 24.03 -11.98
N VAL A 104 -6.14 23.16 -12.94
CA VAL A 104 -7.46 23.00 -13.54
C VAL A 104 -8.11 21.73 -12.97
N ALA A 105 -9.26 21.90 -12.33
CA ALA A 105 -10.09 20.78 -11.89
C ALA A 105 -10.94 20.25 -13.04
N PHE A 106 -11.20 18.95 -13.02
CA PHE A 106 -12.23 18.36 -13.88
C PHE A 106 -13.62 18.70 -13.33
N GLN A 107 -14.60 18.78 -14.23
CA GLN A 107 -16.00 18.93 -13.83
C GLN A 107 -16.61 17.61 -13.34
N GLN A 108 -15.99 16.49 -13.72
CA GLN A 108 -16.27 15.14 -13.24
C GLN A 108 -14.94 14.41 -13.12
N ASP A 109 -14.81 13.59 -12.07
CA ASP A 109 -13.59 12.84 -11.83
C ASP A 109 -13.25 11.93 -13.02
N VAL A 110 -11.95 11.84 -13.28
CA VAL A 110 -11.39 11.05 -14.38
C VAL A 110 -10.87 9.75 -13.82
N GLY A 111 -11.19 8.63 -14.46
CA GLY A 111 -10.61 7.34 -14.11
C GLY A 111 -9.14 7.29 -14.55
N LEU A 112 -8.24 6.91 -13.64
CA LEU A 112 -6.81 6.76 -13.91
C LEU A 112 -6.35 5.37 -13.50
N TRP A 113 -5.72 4.65 -14.43
CA TRP A 113 -5.07 3.36 -14.19
C TRP A 113 -3.56 3.50 -14.41
N LEU A 114 -2.81 3.40 -13.32
CA LEU A 114 -1.35 3.41 -13.35
C LEU A 114 -0.82 1.99 -13.30
N LEU A 115 -0.07 1.60 -14.32
CA LEU A 115 0.67 0.34 -14.30
C LEU A 115 1.80 0.43 -13.26
N PHE A 116 1.95 -0.61 -12.43
CA PHE A 116 2.99 -0.62 -11.40
C PHE A 116 3.64 -2.00 -11.22
N THR A 117 4.83 -1.99 -10.65
CA THR A 117 5.59 -3.21 -10.33
C THR A 117 5.05 -3.83 -9.04
N PRO A 118 4.63 -5.11 -9.04
CA PRO A 118 4.14 -5.77 -7.83
C PRO A 118 5.16 -5.66 -6.67
N PRO A 119 4.73 -5.26 -5.45
CA PRO A 119 5.64 -5.17 -4.32
C PRO A 119 6.11 -6.56 -3.90
N ARG A 120 7.40 -6.68 -3.54
CA ARG A 120 8.02 -7.93 -3.07
C ARG A 120 7.33 -8.52 -1.84
N ALA A 121 6.80 -7.65 -0.96
CA ALA A 121 6.05 -8.02 0.23
C ALA A 121 4.69 -7.32 0.23
N ARG A 122 3.60 -8.10 0.26
CA ARG A 122 2.23 -7.58 0.33
C ARG A 122 1.67 -7.53 1.76
N ARG A 123 2.21 -8.33 2.69
CA ARG A 123 1.71 -8.35 4.08
C ARG A 123 2.11 -7.06 4.80
N CYS A 124 1.18 -6.51 5.59
CA CYS A 124 1.35 -5.25 6.33
C CYS A 124 1.60 -4.02 5.45
N ARG A 125 1.42 -4.13 4.13
CA ARG A 125 1.59 -3.03 3.18
C ARG A 125 0.31 -2.84 2.38
N GLU A 126 0.03 -1.60 2.04
CA GLU A 126 -1.00 -1.22 1.07
C GLU A 126 -0.35 -0.53 -0.12
N VAL A 127 -1.09 -0.49 -1.23
CA VAL A 127 -0.69 0.21 -2.46
C VAL A 127 -1.65 1.37 -2.65
N VAL A 128 -1.11 2.57 -2.79
CA VAL A 128 -1.88 3.81 -2.94
C VAL A 128 -1.37 4.61 -4.13
N VAL A 129 -2.29 5.27 -4.84
CA VAL A 129 -1.95 6.33 -5.78
C VAL A 129 -1.79 7.63 -5.00
N ARG A 130 -0.63 8.25 -5.10
CA ARG A 130 -0.34 9.54 -4.47
C ARG A 130 -0.46 10.63 -5.53
N THR A 131 -1.12 11.72 -5.16
CA THR A 131 -1.27 12.92 -5.98
C THR A 131 -0.81 14.16 -5.25
N ARG A 132 -0.47 15.21 -5.99
CA ARG A 132 -0.09 16.50 -5.43
C ARG A 132 -1.25 17.49 -5.57
N ASN A 133 -1.67 18.05 -4.44
CA ASN A 133 -2.66 19.10 -4.34
C ASN A 133 -1.92 20.39 -3.94
N ASP A 134 -1.81 21.34 -4.87
CA ASP A 134 -1.03 22.56 -4.73
C ASP A 134 0.44 22.28 -4.33
N ASN A 135 0.75 22.42 -3.04
CA ASN A 135 2.07 22.21 -2.46
C ASN A 135 2.14 21.05 -1.46
N SER A 136 1.06 20.26 -1.33
CA SER A 136 1.03 19.09 -0.46
C SER A 136 0.76 17.82 -1.27
N TRP A 137 1.26 16.70 -0.76
CA TRP A 137 0.98 15.40 -1.33
C TRP A 137 -0.09 14.69 -0.50
N GLY A 138 -1.01 14.01 -1.16
CA GLY A 138 -2.07 13.23 -0.53
C GLY A 138 -2.30 11.93 -1.28
N ASP A 139 -2.87 10.94 -0.60
CA ASP A 139 -3.18 9.65 -1.21
C ASP A 139 -4.64 9.62 -1.65
N LEU A 140 -4.88 8.99 -2.79
CA LEU A 140 -6.19 8.77 -3.37
C LEU A 140 -6.73 7.40 -2.96
N GLU A 141 -8.06 7.29 -2.93
CA GLU A 141 -8.70 5.98 -2.84
C GLU A 141 -8.30 5.14 -4.06
N THR A 142 -7.71 3.99 -3.78
CA THR A 142 -7.01 3.18 -4.78
C THR A 142 -7.54 1.76 -4.78
N TYR A 143 -7.92 1.28 -5.97
CA TYR A 143 -8.37 -0.07 -6.22
C TYR A 143 -7.33 -0.80 -7.07
N LEU A 144 -7.08 -2.07 -6.79
CA LEU A 144 -6.09 -2.86 -7.52
C LEU A 144 -6.79 -3.76 -8.53
N GLU A 145 -6.31 -3.71 -9.78
CA GLU A 145 -6.76 -4.57 -10.86
C GLU A 145 -5.60 -5.46 -11.35
N GLU A 146 -5.88 -6.73 -11.61
CA GLU A 146 -4.89 -7.71 -12.07
C GLU A 146 -5.33 -8.31 -13.41
N GLU A 147 -4.44 -8.28 -14.40
CA GLU A 147 -4.61 -8.92 -15.70
C GLU A 147 -3.47 -9.94 -15.90
N ALA A 148 -3.83 -11.18 -16.21
CA ALA A 148 -2.86 -12.25 -16.42
C ALA A 148 -2.11 -12.07 -17.75
N PRO A 149 -0.80 -12.39 -17.83
CA PRO A 149 0.08 -12.79 -16.74
C PRO A 149 0.82 -11.56 -16.17
N GLN A 150 0.57 -11.22 -14.90
CA GLN A 150 1.40 -10.32 -14.08
C GLN A 150 1.33 -8.81 -14.36
N ARG A 151 0.29 -8.28 -15.01
CA ARG A 151 0.08 -6.82 -15.02
C ARG A 151 -0.85 -6.40 -13.89
N LEU A 152 -0.41 -5.40 -13.12
CA LEU A 152 -1.18 -4.79 -12.04
C LEU A 152 -1.39 -3.31 -12.33
N TRP A 153 -2.63 -2.85 -12.16
CA TRP A 153 -2.98 -1.44 -12.22
C TRP A 153 -3.49 -0.95 -10.89
N ALA A 154 -3.05 0.24 -10.52
CA ALA A 154 -3.65 1.02 -9.46
C ALA A 154 -4.67 1.95 -10.11
N HIS A 155 -5.95 1.68 -9.87
CA HIS A 155 -7.08 2.45 -10.36
C HIS A 155 -7.54 3.44 -9.30
N CYS A 156 -7.73 4.70 -9.67
CA CYS A 156 -8.28 5.74 -8.83
C CYS A 156 -9.10 6.74 -9.65
N GLN A 157 -9.97 7.50 -8.97
CA GLN A 157 -10.66 8.65 -9.52
C GLN A 157 -9.84 9.91 -9.20
N VAL A 158 -9.54 10.72 -10.22
CA VAL A 158 -8.73 11.93 -10.07
C VAL A 158 -9.56 13.18 -10.37
N PRO A 159 -9.56 14.20 -9.48
CA PRO A 159 -10.40 15.38 -9.63
C PRO A 159 -9.72 16.51 -10.41
N HIS A 160 -8.43 16.39 -10.75
CA HIS A 160 -7.66 17.45 -11.41
C HIS A 160 -6.46 16.92 -12.19
N PHE A 161 -5.82 17.81 -12.94
CA PHE A 161 -4.52 17.56 -13.56
C PHE A 161 -3.38 17.81 -12.56
N SER A 162 -2.57 16.79 -12.32
CA SER A 162 -1.43 16.88 -11.41
C SER A 162 -0.42 15.77 -11.69
N TRP A 163 0.47 15.58 -10.72
CA TRP A 163 1.38 14.46 -10.62
C TRP A 163 0.70 13.27 -9.95
N PHE A 164 0.94 12.07 -10.49
CA PHE A 164 0.40 10.82 -9.99
C PHE A 164 1.47 9.73 -9.99
N LEU A 165 1.46 8.89 -8.96
CA LEU A 165 2.40 7.79 -8.83
C LEU A 165 1.85 6.71 -7.90
N VAL A 166 2.38 5.49 -8.01
CA VAL A 166 1.98 4.36 -7.17
C VAL A 166 3.03 4.10 -6.11
N VAL A 167 2.63 4.13 -4.84
CA VAL A 167 3.49 3.89 -3.66
C VAL A 167 2.98 2.67 -2.90
N SER A 168 3.90 1.80 -2.45
CA SER A 168 3.65 0.85 -1.37
C SER A 168 4.06 1.46 -0.04
N ARG A 169 3.16 1.45 0.94
CA ARG A 169 3.44 1.93 2.30
C ARG A 169 2.96 0.96 3.38
N PRO A 170 3.45 1.04 4.62
CA PRO A 170 2.90 0.27 5.72
C PRO A 170 1.43 0.62 5.97
N VAL A 171 0.61 -0.40 6.23
CA VAL A 171 -0.79 -0.20 6.61
C VAL A 171 -0.83 0.52 7.96
N SER A 172 -1.58 1.64 8.02
CA SER A 172 -1.82 2.38 9.25
C SER A 172 -3.14 1.97 9.88
N ASN A 173 -3.09 1.38 11.06
CA ASN A 173 -4.25 1.07 11.88
C ASN A 173 -4.39 2.12 12.98
N ALA A 174 -5.54 2.76 13.10
CA ALA A 174 -5.76 3.79 14.12
C ALA A 174 -7.08 3.59 14.86
N CYS A 175 -7.12 4.00 16.11
CA CYS A 175 -8.34 4.08 16.90
C CYS A 175 -8.34 5.33 17.79
N LEU A 176 -9.52 5.70 18.27
CA LEU A 176 -9.68 6.64 19.36
C LEU A 176 -9.64 5.83 20.67
N VAL A 177 -8.69 6.13 21.55
CA VAL A 177 -8.51 5.51 22.86
C VAL A 177 -9.30 6.34 23.89
N PRO A 178 -10.42 5.84 24.42
CA PRO A 178 -11.19 6.54 25.43
C PRO A 178 -10.64 6.26 26.86
N PRO A 179 -11.06 7.01 27.88
CA PRO A 179 -10.62 6.80 29.26
C PRO A 179 -10.91 5.41 29.82
N GLU A 180 -11.94 4.72 29.33
CA GLU A 180 -12.28 3.35 29.72
C GLU A 180 -11.28 2.31 29.18
N GLY A 181 -10.39 2.71 28.28
CA GLY A 181 -9.44 1.82 27.60
C GLY A 181 -10.00 1.23 26.31
N THR A 182 -9.14 0.59 25.54
CA THR A 182 -9.49 -0.05 24.27
C THR A 182 -8.38 -1.02 23.80
N LEU A 183 -8.58 -1.63 22.64
CA LEU A 183 -7.63 -2.50 21.98
C LEU A 183 -7.40 -2.02 20.55
N LEU A 184 -6.13 -1.85 20.17
CA LEU A 184 -5.71 -1.61 18.80
C LEU A 184 -5.05 -2.87 18.23
N CYS A 185 -5.62 -3.43 17.16
CA CYS A 185 -5.09 -4.61 16.47
C CYS A 185 -4.53 -4.24 15.10
N SER A 186 -3.46 -4.91 14.68
CA SER A 186 -2.95 -4.76 13.31
C SER A 186 -3.81 -5.56 12.33
N SER A 187 -4.27 -4.93 11.25
CA SER A 187 -4.93 -5.65 10.15
C SER A 187 -3.93 -6.44 9.29
N GLY A 188 -2.68 -5.95 9.20
CA GLY A 188 -1.62 -6.58 8.43
C GLY A 188 -0.94 -7.75 9.15
N HIS A 189 -1.02 -7.81 10.47
CA HIS A 189 -0.39 -8.87 11.25
C HIS A 189 -1.14 -9.20 12.56
N PRO A 190 -1.88 -10.32 12.63
CA PRO A 190 -2.78 -10.62 13.74
C PRO A 190 -2.09 -10.82 15.11
N GLY A 191 -0.77 -11.05 15.11
CA GLY A 191 0.03 -11.21 16.32
C GLY A 191 0.39 -9.90 17.02
N VAL A 192 0.25 -8.76 16.34
CA VAL A 192 0.65 -7.44 16.83
C VAL A 192 -0.57 -6.69 17.35
N LYS A 193 -0.55 -6.32 18.64
CA LYS A 193 -1.66 -5.67 19.33
C LYS A 193 -1.15 -4.70 20.40
N VAL A 194 -1.93 -3.66 20.68
CA VAL A 194 -1.70 -2.73 21.79
C VAL A 194 -2.99 -2.62 22.61
N ILE A 195 -2.89 -2.93 23.90
CA ILE A 195 -3.99 -2.91 24.86
C ILE A 195 -3.84 -1.69 25.77
N PHE A 196 -4.86 -0.84 25.78
CA PHE A 196 -4.95 0.34 26.62
C PHE A 196 -5.85 0.02 27.81
N PRO A 197 -5.33 0.00 29.05
CA PRO A 197 -6.16 -0.25 30.23
C PRO A 197 -7.03 0.97 30.56
N PRO A 198 -8.07 0.79 31.41
CA PRO A 198 -8.82 1.91 31.97
C PRO A 198 -7.90 2.92 32.68
N GLY A 199 -8.13 4.20 32.42
CA GLY A 199 -7.34 5.31 32.94
C GLY A 199 -5.99 5.51 32.26
N ALA A 200 -5.72 4.88 31.12
CA ALA A 200 -4.51 5.15 30.33
C ALA A 200 -4.46 6.60 29.81
N THR A 201 -5.63 7.19 29.54
CA THR A 201 -5.81 8.57 29.09
C THR A 201 -6.93 9.24 29.88
N GLU A 202 -6.78 10.53 30.19
CA GLU A 202 -7.85 11.35 30.79
C GLU A 202 -8.88 11.79 29.74
N GLU A 203 -8.42 12.17 28.55
CA GLU A 203 -9.27 12.54 27.41
C GLU A 203 -9.08 11.56 26.24
N PRO A 204 -10.09 11.38 25.36
CA PRO A 204 -9.97 10.52 24.19
C PRO A 204 -8.79 10.90 23.30
N ARG A 205 -7.90 9.94 23.03
CA ARG A 205 -6.66 10.15 22.28
C ARG A 205 -6.63 9.35 21.00
N ARG A 206 -6.29 9.97 19.86
CA ARG A 206 -6.05 9.21 18.62
C ARG A 206 -4.69 8.54 18.70
N VAL A 207 -4.67 7.23 18.56
CA VAL A 207 -3.45 6.42 18.47
C VAL A 207 -3.44 5.71 17.13
N SER A 208 -2.29 5.70 16.47
CA SER A 208 -2.07 4.96 15.23
C SER A 208 -0.86 4.03 15.34
N MET A 209 -0.92 2.96 14.55
CA MET A 209 0.03 1.88 14.54
C MET A 209 0.34 1.48 13.10
N GLN A 210 1.62 1.35 12.79
CA GLN A 210 2.12 0.73 11.56
C GLN A 210 2.99 -0.46 11.92
N VAL A 211 2.91 -1.52 11.11
CA VAL A 211 3.73 -2.72 11.28
C VAL A 211 4.59 -2.89 10.05
N VAL A 212 5.90 -2.86 10.23
CA VAL A 212 6.88 -3.07 9.16
C VAL A 212 7.52 -4.43 9.35
N ARG A 213 7.53 -5.22 8.29
CA ARG A 213 8.16 -6.54 8.30
C ARG A 213 9.48 -6.46 7.54
N MET A 214 10.53 -6.97 8.17
CA MET A 214 11.80 -7.22 7.51
C MET A 214 11.89 -8.68 7.09
N ALA A 215 12.44 -8.95 5.90
CA ALA A 215 12.70 -10.32 5.49
C ALA A 215 13.95 -10.82 6.22
N GLY A 216 13.86 -11.98 6.89
CA GLY A 216 14.97 -12.52 7.70
C GLY A 216 16.29 -12.65 6.92
N ARG A 217 16.24 -13.05 5.65
CA ARG A 217 17.43 -13.14 4.78
C ARG A 217 18.14 -11.79 4.57
N GLU A 218 17.37 -10.69 4.49
CA GLU A 218 17.91 -9.35 4.25
C GLU A 218 18.59 -8.85 5.52
N LEU A 219 17.96 -9.07 6.68
CA LEU A 219 18.57 -8.80 7.98
C LEU A 219 19.88 -9.58 8.17
N GLN A 220 19.87 -10.90 7.92
CA GLN A 220 21.04 -11.76 8.08
C GLN A 220 22.19 -11.31 7.18
N ALA A 221 21.88 -10.91 5.94
CA ALA A 221 22.88 -10.38 5.02
C ALA A 221 23.45 -9.02 5.48
N LEU A 222 22.60 -8.13 6.00
CA LEU A 222 23.02 -6.81 6.51
C LEU A 222 23.88 -6.92 7.77
N LEU A 223 23.52 -7.83 8.69
CA LEU A 223 24.23 -8.03 9.95
C LEU A 223 25.42 -8.99 9.84
N GLY A 224 25.51 -9.78 8.76
CA GLY A 224 26.48 -10.85 8.64
C GLY A 224 26.24 -12.03 9.60
N GLU A 225 25.06 -12.08 10.22
CA GLU A 225 24.73 -13.02 11.29
C GLU A 225 23.60 -13.97 10.86
N PRO A 226 23.89 -15.24 10.55
CA PRO A 226 22.90 -16.18 10.01
C PRO A 226 21.82 -16.59 11.02
N GLU A 227 22.11 -16.46 12.33
CA GLU A 227 21.16 -16.72 13.41
C GLU A 227 20.34 -15.48 13.81
N ALA A 228 20.60 -14.32 13.20
CA ALA A 228 19.83 -13.13 13.49
C ALA A 228 18.39 -13.31 13.03
N ALA A 229 17.47 -13.01 13.94
CA ALA A 229 16.05 -13.03 13.70
C ALA A 229 15.41 -11.88 14.46
N VAL A 230 14.44 -11.25 13.81
CA VAL A 230 13.68 -10.13 14.37
C VAL A 230 12.19 -10.35 14.29
N SER A 231 11.48 -9.77 15.26
CA SER A 231 10.05 -9.56 15.15
C SER A 231 9.75 -8.46 14.12
N PRO A 232 8.49 -8.31 13.68
CA PRO A 232 8.07 -7.10 12.98
C PRO A 232 8.37 -5.86 13.83
N LEU A 233 8.75 -4.80 13.14
CA LEU A 233 8.95 -3.47 13.68
C LEU A 233 7.57 -2.82 13.88
N LEU A 234 7.28 -2.47 15.12
CA LEU A 234 6.04 -1.81 15.50
C LEU A 234 6.27 -0.31 15.63
N CYS A 235 5.54 0.48 14.84
CA CYS A 235 5.60 1.93 14.88
C CYS A 235 4.31 2.48 15.50
N LEU A 236 4.42 3.27 16.56
CA LEU A 236 3.26 3.86 17.23
C LEU A 236 3.38 5.37 17.23
N SER A 237 2.26 6.04 16.97
CA SER A 237 2.15 7.48 17.11
C SER A 237 0.82 7.85 17.74
N GLN A 238 0.77 9.00 18.39
CA GLN A 238 -0.42 9.46 19.11
C GLN A 238 -0.56 10.97 19.08
N SER A 239 -1.80 11.45 19.24
CA SER A 239 -2.08 12.86 19.49
C SER A 239 -1.84 13.20 20.97
N GLY A 240 -1.34 14.40 21.27
CA GLY A 240 -1.19 14.87 22.66
C GLY A 240 0.12 14.42 23.33
N PRO A 241 0.16 14.34 24.67
CA PRO A 241 1.37 14.03 25.42
C PRO A 241 2.03 12.69 25.02
N PRO A 242 3.38 12.59 25.07
CA PRO A 242 4.12 11.40 24.63
C PRO A 242 3.90 10.18 25.55
N SER A 243 3.44 10.39 26.78
CA SER A 243 3.19 9.33 27.76
C SER A 243 1.70 9.17 28.09
N PHE A 244 1.37 7.99 28.58
CA PHE A 244 0.10 7.61 29.19
C PHE A 244 0.17 7.69 30.70
N LEU A 245 -0.99 7.78 31.33
CA LEU A 245 -1.15 7.82 32.78
C LEU A 245 -1.05 6.41 33.39
N ARG A 246 -1.24 5.37 32.58
CA ARG A 246 -1.09 3.96 32.95
C ARG A 246 -0.27 3.20 31.90
N PRO A 247 0.49 2.17 32.30
CA PRO A 247 1.24 1.36 31.35
C PRO A 247 0.32 0.65 30.36
N VAL A 248 0.60 0.78 29.07
CA VAL A 248 -0.11 0.10 27.99
C VAL A 248 0.59 -1.21 27.67
N THR A 249 -0.16 -2.27 27.38
CA THR A 249 0.42 -3.56 27.07
C THR A 249 0.63 -3.69 25.57
N VAL A 250 1.87 -3.92 25.16
CA VAL A 250 2.22 -4.20 23.77
C VAL A 250 2.44 -5.71 23.63
N GLN A 251 1.86 -6.29 22.58
CA GLN A 251 2.07 -7.68 22.19
C GLN A 251 2.77 -7.72 20.83
N LEU A 252 3.93 -8.37 20.79
CA LEU A 252 4.69 -8.63 19.56
C LEU A 252 4.86 -10.14 19.37
N PRO A 253 4.80 -10.65 18.13
CA PRO A 253 5.19 -12.02 17.85
C PRO A 253 6.69 -12.20 18.04
N LEU A 254 7.09 -13.39 18.50
CA LEU A 254 8.49 -13.76 18.52
C LEU A 254 9.06 -13.80 17.09
N PRO A 255 10.39 -13.64 16.92
CA PRO A 255 11.02 -13.75 15.63
C PRO A 255 10.70 -15.07 14.92
N SER A 256 10.66 -15.05 13.58
CA SER A 256 10.28 -16.23 12.80
C SER A 256 11.22 -17.41 13.08
N GLY A 257 10.66 -18.58 13.39
CA GLY A 257 11.43 -19.78 13.73
C GLY A 257 11.83 -19.89 15.21
N ILE A 258 11.58 -18.86 16.02
CA ILE A 258 11.82 -18.86 17.45
C ILE A 258 10.48 -19.02 18.19
N THR A 259 10.46 -19.91 19.18
CA THR A 259 9.30 -20.13 20.06
C THR A 259 9.70 -19.87 21.50
N GLY A 260 8.73 -19.67 22.39
CA GLY A 260 9.01 -19.51 23.82
C GLY A 260 9.74 -20.69 24.47
N LEU A 261 9.77 -21.87 23.81
CA LEU A 261 10.52 -23.05 24.26
C LEU A 261 11.95 -23.09 23.73
N SER A 262 12.18 -22.60 22.51
CA SER A 262 13.50 -22.57 21.87
C SER A 262 14.26 -21.25 22.12
N LEU A 263 13.60 -20.26 22.69
CA LEU A 263 14.18 -18.96 22.95
C LEU A 263 15.13 -19.01 24.16
N ASP A 264 16.38 -18.68 23.90
CA ASP A 264 17.33 -18.27 24.93
C ASP A 264 17.06 -16.82 25.34
N ARG A 265 16.58 -16.62 26.58
CA ARG A 265 16.27 -15.29 27.13
C ARG A 265 17.50 -14.38 27.21
N SER A 266 18.71 -14.93 27.34
CA SER A 266 19.94 -14.12 27.40
C SER A 266 20.30 -13.48 26.07
N ARG A 267 19.71 -14.00 24.98
CA ARG A 267 19.90 -13.53 23.61
C ARG A 267 18.70 -12.73 23.11
N LEU A 268 17.66 -12.53 23.93
CA LEU A 268 16.51 -11.73 23.56
C LEU A 268 16.74 -10.27 23.94
N HIS A 269 16.63 -9.38 22.96
CA HIS A 269 16.73 -7.94 23.14
C HIS A 269 15.44 -7.25 22.70
N LEU A 270 14.92 -6.32 23.50
CA LEU A 270 13.84 -5.42 23.12
C LEU A 270 14.44 -4.04 22.82
N LEU A 271 14.41 -3.66 21.55
CA LEU A 271 14.93 -2.40 21.06
C LEU A 271 13.83 -1.36 20.98
N TYR A 272 14.18 -0.13 21.34
CA TYR A 272 13.30 1.03 21.44
C TYR A 272 13.92 2.21 20.69
N TRP A 273 13.12 2.97 19.94
CA TRP A 273 13.58 4.23 19.35
C TRP A 273 12.51 5.32 19.39
N ALA A 274 12.90 6.49 19.89
CA ALA A 274 12.09 7.71 19.94
C ALA A 274 12.87 8.94 19.47
N PRO A 275 12.30 9.79 18.61
CA PRO A 275 12.87 11.11 18.33
C PRO A 275 13.04 11.94 19.61
N PRO A 276 14.11 12.75 19.74
CA PRO A 276 15.14 13.03 18.73
C PRO A 276 16.36 12.09 18.78
N ALA A 277 16.27 10.92 19.43
CA ALA A 277 17.41 10.02 19.55
C ALA A 277 17.94 9.57 18.19
N ALA A 278 19.27 9.51 18.04
CA ALA A 278 19.92 9.08 16.80
C ALA A 278 20.09 7.55 16.72
N THR A 279 19.96 6.85 17.85
CA THR A 279 20.27 5.41 17.98
C THR A 279 19.16 4.68 18.71
N TRP A 280 19.11 3.37 18.49
CA TRP A 280 18.21 2.46 19.21
C TRP A 280 18.73 2.16 20.61
N ASP A 281 17.83 2.18 21.58
CA ASP A 281 18.11 1.82 22.97
C ASP A 281 17.66 0.40 23.27
N ASP A 282 18.48 -0.36 23.99
CA ASP A 282 18.09 -1.65 24.53
C ASP A 282 17.39 -1.45 25.89
N ILE A 283 16.09 -1.71 25.94
CA ILE A 283 15.26 -1.56 27.13
C ILE A 283 14.93 -2.91 27.79
N THR A 284 15.60 -4.00 27.40
CA THR A 284 15.31 -5.37 27.88
C THR A 284 15.35 -5.47 29.39
N ALA A 285 16.32 -4.82 30.04
CA ALA A 285 16.46 -4.82 31.49
C ALA A 285 15.47 -3.87 32.20
N GLN A 286 14.81 -2.98 31.46
CA GLN A 286 13.94 -1.93 31.99
C GLN A 286 12.46 -2.35 31.99
N VAL A 287 12.11 -3.41 31.25
CA VAL A 287 10.75 -3.91 31.14
C VAL A 287 10.66 -5.38 31.54
N VAL A 288 9.51 -5.78 32.07
CA VAL A 288 9.21 -7.20 32.29
C VAL A 288 8.63 -7.79 30.99
N LEU A 289 9.31 -8.80 30.46
CA LEU A 289 8.91 -9.54 29.26
C LEU A 289 8.14 -10.81 29.65
N GLU A 290 6.84 -10.81 29.40
CA GLU A 290 5.97 -11.98 29.50
C GLU A 290 6.01 -12.75 28.18
N LEU A 291 6.61 -13.94 28.20
CA LEU A 291 6.77 -14.77 27.01
C LEU A 291 5.74 -15.89 26.99
N THR A 292 5.02 -15.99 25.88
CA THR A 292 4.20 -17.15 25.52
C THR A 292 4.95 -18.00 24.50
N HIS A 293 4.32 -19.07 24.00
CA HIS A 293 4.92 -19.88 22.94
C HIS A 293 5.18 -19.09 21.64
N LEU A 294 4.38 -18.06 21.34
CA LEU A 294 4.39 -17.33 20.06
C LEU A 294 4.61 -15.82 20.17
N TYR A 295 4.40 -15.25 21.35
CA TYR A 295 4.38 -13.80 21.56
C TYR A 295 5.18 -13.40 22.79
N ALA A 296 5.77 -12.21 22.74
CA ALA A 296 6.20 -11.46 23.90
C ALA A 296 5.18 -10.36 24.22
N ARG A 297 4.92 -10.14 25.50
CA ARG A 297 4.13 -9.02 26.02
C ARG A 297 4.97 -8.25 27.01
N PHE A 298 4.82 -6.94 26.99
CA PHE A 298 5.47 -6.04 27.94
C PHE A 298 4.64 -4.76 28.05
N GLN A 299 4.91 -3.99 29.09
CA GLN A 299 4.19 -2.76 29.36
C GLN A 299 5.10 -1.54 29.18
N VAL A 300 4.56 -0.49 28.57
CA VAL A 300 5.27 0.79 28.37
C VAL A 300 4.38 1.96 28.76
N LEU A 301 4.98 3.04 29.26
CA LEU A 301 4.26 4.28 29.58
C LEU A 301 4.23 5.27 28.41
N ALA A 302 5.09 5.11 27.41
CA ALA A 302 5.14 5.96 26.23
C ALA A 302 4.97 5.13 24.96
N LEU A 303 4.20 5.64 24.00
CA LEU A 303 4.20 5.07 22.66
C LEU A 303 5.38 5.62 21.90
N VAL A 304 6.10 4.70 21.28
CA VAL A 304 7.36 4.96 20.62
C VAL A 304 7.23 4.82 19.12
N HIS A 305 8.04 5.60 18.42
CA HIS A 305 8.08 5.57 16.98
C HIS A 305 8.46 4.20 16.44
N HIS A 306 9.37 3.45 17.08
CA HIS A 306 9.71 2.09 16.63
C HIS A 306 10.09 1.15 17.78
N GLN A 307 9.71 -0.14 17.65
CA GLN A 307 10.04 -1.21 18.59
C GLN A 307 10.24 -2.56 17.90
N GLU A 308 11.23 -3.34 18.34
CA GLU A 308 11.62 -4.62 17.74
C GLU A 308 12.19 -5.59 18.78
N LEU A 309 11.91 -6.90 18.64
CA LEU A 309 12.54 -7.97 19.42
C LEU A 309 13.62 -8.65 18.58
N CYS A 310 14.85 -8.72 19.07
CA CYS A 310 16.00 -9.32 18.39
C CYS A 310 16.54 -10.54 19.15
N GLY A 311 17.03 -11.55 18.42
CA GLY A 311 17.58 -12.80 18.96
C GLY A 311 19.10 -12.87 19.18
N ARG A 312 19.86 -11.76 19.05
CA ARG A 312 21.30 -11.62 19.37
C ARG A 312 21.77 -10.16 19.51
N PRO A 313 22.91 -9.88 20.18
CA PRO A 313 23.38 -8.53 20.46
C PRO A 313 24.15 -7.94 19.27
N GLY A 314 23.80 -6.71 18.93
CA GLY A 314 24.48 -5.89 17.93
C GLY A 314 23.71 -4.59 17.69
N SER A 315 23.62 -3.73 18.71
CA SER A 315 22.88 -2.46 18.65
C SER A 315 23.36 -1.55 17.51
N GLU A 316 24.64 -1.63 17.14
CA GLU A 316 25.23 -0.82 16.05
C GLU A 316 24.77 -1.25 14.65
N GLY A 317 24.49 -2.54 14.42
CA GLY A 317 24.08 -3.06 13.11
C GLY A 317 22.58 -2.91 12.82
N LEU A 318 21.73 -3.05 13.85
CA LEU A 318 20.27 -2.95 13.68
C LEU A 318 19.80 -1.51 13.40
N GLY A 319 20.48 -0.50 13.95
CA GLY A 319 20.18 0.90 13.64
C GLY A 319 20.33 1.23 12.15
N ALA A 320 21.34 0.66 11.49
CA ALA A 320 21.54 0.79 10.05
C ALA A 320 20.51 -0.02 9.24
N ALA A 321 20.14 -1.22 9.68
CA ALA A 321 19.19 -2.09 8.98
C ALA A 321 17.73 -1.58 9.05
N ALA A 322 17.32 -0.99 10.19
CA ALA A 322 15.98 -0.42 10.37
C ALA A 322 15.82 0.96 9.69
N ALA A 323 16.92 1.71 9.53
CA ALA A 323 16.97 2.98 8.81
C ALA A 323 17.23 2.82 7.30
N ALA A 324 17.59 1.62 6.84
CA ALA A 324 17.85 1.38 5.42
C ALA A 324 16.53 1.51 4.63
N PRO A 325 16.43 2.47 3.68
CA PRO A 325 15.35 2.43 2.71
C PRO A 325 15.42 1.11 1.96
N CYS A 326 14.27 0.50 1.64
CA CYS A 326 14.25 -0.58 0.67
C CYS A 326 14.80 -0.03 -0.65
N GLU A 327 16.09 -0.25 -0.94
CA GLU A 327 16.68 0.25 -2.18
C GLU A 327 15.87 -0.24 -3.39
N PRO A 328 15.57 0.64 -4.36
CA PRO A 328 15.10 0.17 -5.65
C PRO A 328 16.26 -0.57 -6.31
N HIS A 329 16.22 -1.89 -6.29
CA HIS A 329 17.10 -2.67 -7.15
C HIS A 329 16.89 -2.20 -8.59
N ARG A 330 17.98 -1.73 -9.22
CA ARG A 330 18.07 -1.54 -10.67
C ARG A 330 17.45 -2.75 -11.35
N SER A 331 16.37 -2.51 -12.09
CA SER A 331 15.78 -3.50 -12.97
C SER A 331 16.88 -4.09 -13.83
N ALA A 332 16.96 -5.43 -13.86
CA ALA A 332 17.78 -6.15 -14.80
C ALA A 332 17.51 -5.61 -16.22
N ALA A 333 18.60 -5.34 -16.93
CA ALA A 333 18.58 -4.96 -18.33
C ALA A 333 17.74 -5.97 -19.13
N ALA A 334 16.85 -5.45 -19.97
CA ALA A 334 16.15 -6.25 -20.97
C ALA A 334 17.18 -6.96 -21.87
N PRO A 335 16.97 -8.24 -22.23
CA PRO A 335 17.70 -8.81 -23.35
C PRO A 335 17.06 -8.24 -24.63
N GLY A 336 17.84 -7.52 -25.42
CA GLY A 336 17.56 -7.34 -26.85
C GLY A 336 18.47 -8.26 -27.66
N PRO A 337 18.30 -8.33 -29.00
CA PRO A 337 17.20 -7.82 -29.82
C PRO A 337 16.10 -8.86 -30.09
#